data_AF-A0A162C808-F1
#
_entry.id   AF-A0A162C808-F1
#
_cell.length_a   1.000
_cell.length_b   1.000
_cell.length_c   1.000
_cell.angle_alpha   90.00
_cell.angle_beta   90.00
_cell.angle_gamma   90.00
#
_symmetry.space_group_name_H-M   'P 1'
#
loop_
_entity.id
_entity.type
_entity.pdbx_description
1 polymer ?
#
loop_
_entity_poly.entity_id
_entity_poly.type
_entity_poly.pdbx_seq_one_letter_code
_entity_poly.pdbx_strand_id
1 'polypeptide(L)'
;MVASMLAADEVNMVIKLPPPCIQKPAALWSGKQIFSLILRPNPGNRIKVNLRTKGKEYSKKNEEFCINDGFLLVRNSEVLAGCVDKSTIGSGSKINIFYVLLRDYGEDFAIQAMWKLCRVASYYMMNRGFSIGIGDVTPGKTLL
;
A
#
# COMPACT_ATOMS: atom_id res chain seq x y z
N MET A 1 9.73 9.39 -5.74
CA MET A 1 9.03 8.24 -5.11
C MET A 1 8.82 7.08 -6.08
N VAL A 2 8.04 7.19 -7.16
CA VAL A 2 7.85 6.03 -8.08
C VAL A 2 9.16 5.54 -8.72
N ALA A 3 10.07 6.47 -9.05
CA ALA A 3 11.40 6.11 -9.54
C ALA A 3 12.23 5.24 -8.57
N SER A 4 11.98 5.32 -7.25
CA SER A 4 12.71 4.48 -6.29
C SER A 4 12.29 3.00 -6.36
N MET A 5 11.19 2.67 -7.05
CA MET A 5 10.80 1.29 -7.34
C MET A 5 11.72 0.63 -8.37
N LEU A 6 12.32 1.41 -9.28
CA LEU A 6 13.21 0.89 -10.32
C LEU A 6 14.57 0.56 -9.69
N ALA A 7 15.00 -0.70 -9.87
CA ALA A 7 16.25 -1.22 -9.33
C ALA A 7 16.75 -2.40 -10.18
N ALA A 8 18.08 -2.57 -10.24
CA ALA A 8 18.75 -3.72 -10.85
C ALA A 8 18.21 -4.09 -12.24
N ASP A 9 17.65 -5.29 -12.41
CA ASP A 9 17.19 -5.83 -13.70
C ASP A 9 15.98 -5.09 -14.27
N GLU A 10 15.30 -4.25 -13.48
CA GLU A 10 14.14 -3.48 -13.88
C GLU A 10 14.43 -2.01 -14.23
N VAL A 11 15.70 -1.60 -14.38
CA VAL A 11 16.03 -0.20 -14.73
C VAL A 11 15.37 0.24 -16.04
N ASN A 12 15.10 -0.70 -16.95
CA ASN A 12 14.41 -0.45 -18.23
C ASN A 12 12.89 -0.70 -18.18
N MET A 13 12.31 -0.97 -17.01
CA MET A 13 10.88 -1.23 -16.89
C MET A 13 10.07 0.05 -17.16
N VAL A 14 9.19 -0.02 -18.16
CA VAL A 14 8.27 1.07 -18.48
C VAL A 14 7.16 1.11 -17.43
N ILE A 15 7.20 2.14 -16.58
CA ILE A 15 6.14 2.43 -15.61
C ILE A 15 5.10 3.33 -16.28
N LYS A 16 3.83 2.91 -16.26
CA LYS A 16 2.72 3.75 -16.71
C LYS A 16 2.02 4.34 -15.49
N LEU A 17 2.17 5.65 -15.29
CA LEU A 17 1.46 6.35 -14.24
C LEU A 17 -0.05 6.33 -14.50
N PRO A 18 -0.89 6.05 -13.48
CA PRO A 18 -2.34 6.14 -13.62
C PRO A 18 -2.77 7.60 -13.76
N PRO A 19 -3.99 7.86 -14.25
CA PRO A 19 -4.56 9.20 -14.17
C PRO A 19 -4.59 9.68 -12.70
N PRO A 20 -4.38 10.98 -12.46
CA PRO A 20 -4.41 11.52 -11.10
C PRO A 20 -5.81 11.34 -10.49
N CYS A 21 -5.84 11.02 -9.19
CA CYS A 21 -7.08 10.86 -8.42
C CYS A 21 -7.88 12.17 -8.37
N ILE A 22 -7.18 13.30 -8.21
CA ILE A 22 -7.75 14.64 -8.24
C ILE A 22 -7.18 15.32 -9.47
N GLN A 23 -8.03 15.82 -10.37
CA GLN A 23 -7.60 16.51 -11.59
C GLN A 23 -7.60 18.04 -11.45
N LYS A 24 -8.53 18.56 -10.65
CA LYS A 24 -8.69 19.99 -10.35
C LYS A 24 -8.88 20.14 -8.84
N PRO A 25 -8.31 21.18 -8.21
CA PRO A 25 -7.58 22.31 -8.81
C PRO A 25 -6.16 21.97 -9.30
N ALA A 26 -5.56 20.88 -8.80
CA ALA A 26 -4.26 20.39 -9.22
C ALA A 26 -4.31 18.87 -9.45
N ALA A 27 -3.40 18.37 -10.30
CA ALA A 27 -3.24 16.94 -10.53
C ALA A 27 -2.55 16.29 -9.32
N LEU A 28 -3.30 15.54 -8.50
CA LEU A 28 -2.80 14.86 -7.31
C LEU A 28 -3.07 13.37 -7.37
N TRP A 29 -2.08 12.59 -6.95
CA TRP A 29 -2.15 11.14 -6.83
C TRP A 29 -2.29 10.73 -5.38
N SER A 30 -3.12 9.71 -5.11
CA SER A 30 -3.26 9.17 -3.77
C SER A 30 -2.12 8.19 -3.46
N GLY A 31 -1.82 8.01 -2.16
CA GLY A 31 -0.88 6.98 -1.73
C GLY A 31 -1.31 5.56 -2.16
N LYS A 32 -2.63 5.32 -2.27
CA LYS A 32 -3.19 4.06 -2.76
C LYS A 32 -2.86 3.80 -4.23
N GLN A 33 -2.84 4.84 -5.07
CA GLN A 33 -2.40 4.73 -6.47
C GLN A 33 -0.91 4.37 -6.57
N ILE A 34 -0.08 4.97 -5.71
CA ILE A 34 1.36 4.64 -5.65
C ILE A 34 1.55 3.20 -5.19
N PHE A 35 0.80 2.74 -4.19
CA PHE A 35 0.85 1.34 -3.75
C PHE A 35 0.40 0.37 -4.84
N SER A 36 -0.62 0.73 -5.61
CA SER A 36 -1.10 -0.08 -6.74
C SER A 36 -0.02 -0.27 -7.82
N LEU A 37 0.83 0.75 -8.05
CA LEU A 37 1.97 0.66 -8.97
C LEU A 37 3.05 -0.34 -8.51
N ILE A 38 3.18 -0.58 -7.21
CA ILE A 38 4.09 -1.60 -6.67
C ILE A 38 3.64 -3.00 -7.11
N LEU A 39 2.33 -3.24 -7.04
CA LEU A 39 1.71 -4.52 -7.43
C LEU A 39 1.69 -4.70 -8.95
N ARG A 40 1.40 -3.62 -9.68
CA ARG A 40 1.27 -3.63 -11.13
C ARG A 40 1.77 -2.31 -11.74
N PRO A 41 3.05 -2.24 -12.16
CA PRO A 41 3.65 -1.01 -12.67
C PRO A 41 3.22 -0.66 -14.10
N ASN A 42 2.73 -1.64 -14.88
CA ASN A 42 2.20 -1.40 -16.22
C ASN A 42 0.94 -2.26 -16.52
N PRO A 43 0.06 -1.81 -17.44
CA PRO A 43 -1.15 -2.56 -17.80
C PRO A 43 -0.91 -3.85 -18.59
N GLY A 44 0.21 -3.97 -19.31
CA GLY A 44 0.66 -5.20 -19.97
C GLY A 44 1.11 -6.30 -19.00
N ASN A 45 1.39 -5.97 -17.73
CA ASN A 45 1.66 -6.96 -16.71
C ASN A 45 0.38 -7.76 -16.41
N ARG A 46 0.51 -9.08 -16.40
CA ARG A 46 -0.59 -10.05 -16.24
C ARG A 46 -1.09 -10.15 -14.80
N ILE A 47 -0.36 -9.59 -13.83
CA ILE A 47 -0.69 -9.63 -12.41
C ILE A 47 -1.97 -8.82 -12.12
N LYS A 48 -3.02 -9.54 -11.71
CA LYS A 48 -4.32 -8.98 -11.31
C LYS A 48 -4.72 -9.58 -9.96
N VAL A 49 -4.18 -9.01 -8.89
CA VAL A 49 -4.50 -9.43 -7.52
C VAL A 49 -5.88 -8.90 -7.13
N ASN A 50 -6.69 -9.78 -6.55
CA ASN A 50 -7.96 -9.41 -5.92
C ASN A 50 -7.93 -9.84 -4.46
N LEU A 51 -8.21 -8.92 -3.55
CA LEU A 51 -8.18 -9.17 -2.12
C LEU A 51 -9.27 -8.36 -1.42
N ARG A 52 -9.97 -9.01 -0.50
CA ARG A 52 -10.88 -8.35 0.45
C ARG A 52 -10.50 -8.84 1.84
N THR A 53 -10.05 -7.94 2.71
CA THR A 53 -9.61 -8.33 4.04
C THR A 53 -9.83 -7.24 5.07
N LYS A 54 -9.95 -7.65 6.32
CA LYS A 54 -10.19 -6.77 7.45
C LYS A 54 -8.84 -6.38 8.04
N GLY A 55 -8.59 -5.07 8.11
CA GLY A 55 -7.49 -4.49 8.85
C GLY A 55 -7.71 -4.54 10.36
N LYS A 56 -6.67 -4.18 11.11
CA LYS A 56 -6.66 -4.12 12.57
C LYS A 56 -7.66 -3.09 13.11
N GLU A 57 -7.76 -1.93 12.45
CA GLU A 57 -8.62 -0.81 12.84
C GLU A 57 -10.06 -0.93 12.31
N TYR A 58 -10.44 -2.09 11.75
CA TYR A 58 -11.77 -2.31 11.20
C TYR A 58 -12.84 -2.24 12.29
N SER A 59 -13.83 -1.34 12.15
CA SER A 59 -14.90 -1.12 13.13
C SER A 59 -15.96 -2.23 13.17
N LYS A 60 -15.68 -3.39 12.54
CA LYS A 60 -16.56 -4.56 12.40
C LYS A 60 -17.87 -4.31 11.64
N LYS A 61 -18.07 -3.13 11.07
CA LYS A 61 -19.28 -2.74 10.34
C LYS A 61 -18.89 -2.10 9.00
N ASN A 62 -19.81 -2.19 8.04
CA ASN A 62 -19.81 -1.45 6.78
C ASN A 62 -18.62 -1.66 5.84
N GLU A 63 -17.85 -2.75 5.97
CA GLU A 63 -16.79 -3.17 5.02
C GLU A 63 -15.95 -1.98 4.52
N GLU A 64 -15.93 -1.70 3.20
CA GLU A 64 -15.20 -0.58 2.60
C GLU A 64 -15.62 0.82 3.08
N PHE A 65 -16.82 0.97 3.65
CA PHE A 65 -17.32 2.22 4.26
C PHE A 65 -17.02 2.32 5.77
N CYS A 66 -16.04 1.55 6.26
CA CYS A 66 -15.54 1.67 7.62
C CYS A 66 -14.97 3.08 7.86
N ILE A 67 -15.40 3.73 8.93
CA ILE A 67 -14.98 5.10 9.32
C ILE A 67 -13.45 5.22 9.44
N ASN A 68 -12.79 4.16 9.92
CA ASN A 68 -11.34 4.14 10.11
C ASN A 68 -10.54 3.73 8.87
N ASP A 69 -11.17 3.60 7.69
CA ASP A 69 -10.56 3.05 6.47
C ASP A 69 -9.89 1.68 6.75
N GLY A 70 -10.55 0.87 7.57
CA GLY A 70 -10.00 -0.37 8.13
C GLY A 70 -10.27 -1.62 7.31
N PHE A 71 -10.90 -1.52 6.14
CA PHE A 71 -11.19 -2.67 5.27
C PHE A 71 -10.45 -2.52 3.95
N LEU A 72 -9.51 -3.43 3.69
CA LEU A 72 -8.69 -3.39 2.48
C LEU A 72 -9.42 -4.08 1.33
N LEU A 73 -9.66 -3.30 0.27
CA LEU A 73 -10.25 -3.75 -0.98
C LEU A 73 -9.25 -3.53 -2.12
N VAL A 74 -8.70 -4.62 -2.64
CA VAL A 74 -7.83 -4.63 -3.83
C VAL A 74 -8.57 -5.33 -4.95
N ARG A 75 -8.65 -4.69 -6.12
CA ARG A 75 -9.22 -5.28 -7.34
C ARG A 75 -8.29 -5.05 -8.51
N ASN A 76 -7.98 -6.11 -9.27
CA ASN A 76 -7.09 -6.05 -10.44
C ASN A 76 -5.73 -5.38 -10.17
N SER A 77 -5.17 -5.61 -8.97
CA SER A 77 -3.95 -4.97 -8.44
C SER A 77 -4.07 -3.48 -8.14
N GLU A 78 -5.30 -2.95 -8.04
CA GLU A 78 -5.58 -1.57 -7.64
C GLU A 78 -6.21 -1.54 -6.24
N VAL A 79 -5.64 -0.71 -5.35
CA VAL A 79 -6.16 -0.48 -4.00
C VAL A 79 -7.27 0.55 -4.06
N LEU A 80 -8.51 0.12 -3.86
CA LEU A 80 -9.70 0.97 -3.94
C LEU A 80 -10.06 1.60 -2.59
N ALA A 81 -9.97 0.82 -1.52
CA ALA A 81 -10.28 1.25 -0.15
C ALA A 81 -9.36 0.54 0.85
N GLY A 82 -9.20 1.13 2.04
CA GLY A 82 -8.46 0.57 3.15
C GLY A 82 -7.02 1.07 3.29
N CYS A 83 -6.56 1.12 4.53
CA CYS A 83 -5.15 1.28 4.86
C CYS A 83 -4.42 -0.07 4.80
N VAL A 84 -3.20 -0.05 4.26
CA VAL A 84 -2.29 -1.20 4.29
C VAL A 84 -1.65 -1.26 5.67
N ASP A 85 -1.91 -2.34 6.40
CA ASP A 85 -1.48 -2.55 7.78
C ASP A 85 -0.77 -3.91 7.98
N LYS A 86 -0.32 -4.18 9.22
CA LYS A 86 0.35 -5.44 9.57
C LYS A 86 -0.49 -6.68 9.23
N SER A 87 -1.82 -6.62 9.25
CA SER A 87 -2.67 -7.77 8.93
C SER A 87 -2.72 -8.05 7.43
N THR A 88 -2.60 -7.01 6.60
CA THR A 88 -2.69 -7.08 5.14
C THR A 88 -1.36 -7.40 4.45
N ILE A 89 -0.21 -7.00 5.04
CA ILE A 89 1.14 -7.22 4.49
C ILE A 89 2.08 -8.03 5.40
N GLY A 90 1.74 -8.19 6.67
CA GLY A 90 2.60 -8.87 7.65
C GLY A 90 2.40 -10.38 7.72
N SER A 91 3.20 -11.04 8.55
CA SER A 91 3.24 -12.50 8.70
C SER A 91 2.06 -13.11 9.48
N GLY A 92 1.20 -12.29 10.08
CA GLY A 92 0.18 -12.76 11.03
C GLY A 92 -1.12 -13.30 10.42
N SER A 93 -1.38 -13.02 9.14
CA SER A 93 -2.62 -13.40 8.45
C SER A 93 -2.33 -14.22 7.20
N LYS A 94 -3.11 -15.29 7.00
CA LYS A 94 -3.12 -16.07 5.74
C LYS A 94 -3.78 -15.29 4.58
N ILE A 95 -4.49 -14.21 4.89
CA ILE A 95 -5.14 -13.34 3.90
C ILE A 95 -4.31 -12.06 3.77
N ASN A 96 -3.17 -12.18 3.09
CA ASN A 96 -2.18 -11.13 2.86
C ASN A 96 -1.94 -10.95 1.36
N ILE A 97 -1.69 -9.72 0.92
CA ILE A 97 -1.35 -9.35 -0.47
C ILE A 97 -0.19 -10.19 -1.01
N PHE A 98 0.91 -10.32 -0.24
CA PHE A 98 2.09 -11.09 -0.64
C PHE A 98 1.82 -12.59 -0.68
N TYR A 99 0.95 -13.08 0.20
CA TYR A 99 0.54 -14.48 0.17
C TYR A 99 -0.28 -14.80 -1.09
N VAL A 100 -1.19 -13.90 -1.49
CA VAL A 100 -1.95 -14.04 -2.75
C VAL A 100 -1.03 -13.96 -3.96
N LEU A 101 -0.06 -13.04 -3.97
CA LEU A 101 0.96 -12.97 -5.03
C LEU A 101 1.76 -14.27 -5.13
N LEU A 102 2.26 -14.77 -4.00
CA LEU A 102 3.02 -16.02 -3.94
C LEU A 102 2.20 -17.21 -4.46
N ARG A 103 0.94 -17.33 -4.04
CA ARG A 103 0.07 -18.46 -4.38
C ARG A 103 -0.37 -18.45 -5.83
N ASP A 104 -0.75 -17.28 -6.35
CA ASP A 104 -1.42 -17.19 -7.65
C ASP A 104 -0.44 -16.85 -8.79
N TYR A 105 0.70 -16.22 -8.50
CA TYR A 105 1.66 -15.75 -9.51
C TYR A 105 3.09 -16.30 -9.31
N GLY A 106 3.43 -16.79 -8.12
CA GLY A 106 4.74 -17.39 -7.82
C GLY A 106 5.65 -16.51 -6.95
N GLU A 107 6.76 -17.09 -6.52
CA GLU A 107 7.68 -16.49 -5.55
C GLU A 107 8.44 -15.27 -6.07
N ASP A 108 8.88 -15.31 -7.32
CA ASP A 108 9.64 -14.21 -7.93
C ASP A 108 8.86 -12.89 -7.88
N PHE A 109 7.57 -12.93 -8.22
CA PHE A 109 6.72 -11.74 -8.18
C PHE A 109 6.46 -11.24 -6.77
N ALA A 110 6.30 -12.16 -5.80
CA ALA A 110 6.13 -11.79 -4.40
C ALA A 110 7.40 -11.10 -3.88
N ILE A 111 8.58 -11.65 -4.16
CA ILE A 111 9.89 -11.09 -3.78
C ILE A 111 10.08 -9.70 -4.40
N GLN A 112 9.81 -9.56 -5.70
CA GLN A 112 9.91 -8.28 -6.39
C GLN A 112 8.96 -7.22 -5.80
N ALA A 113 7.71 -7.59 -5.53
CA ALA A 113 6.74 -6.68 -4.92
C ALA A 113 7.16 -6.25 -3.50
N MET A 114 7.69 -7.17 -2.69
CA MET A 114 8.23 -6.87 -1.36
C MET A 114 9.43 -5.93 -1.45
N TRP A 115 10.35 -6.16 -2.38
CA TRP A 115 11.51 -5.30 -2.57
C TRP A 115 11.11 -3.87 -2.99
N LYS A 116 10.21 -3.75 -3.98
CA LYS A 116 9.65 -2.46 -4.41
C LYS A 116 9.01 -1.72 -3.24
N LEU A 117 8.21 -2.41 -2.43
CA LEU A 117 7.59 -1.83 -1.24
C LEU A 117 8.64 -1.30 -0.25
N CYS A 118 9.65 -2.09 0.09
CA CYS A 118 10.71 -1.67 1.02
C CYS A 118 11.41 -0.41 0.53
N ARG A 119 11.78 -0.32 -0.76
CA ARG A 119 12.47 0.85 -1.31
C ARG A 119 11.60 2.11 -1.27
N VAL A 120 10.33 1.98 -1.66
CA VAL A 120 9.38 3.10 -1.66
C VAL A 120 9.07 3.57 -0.25
N ALA A 121 8.84 2.64 0.67
CA ALA A 121 8.57 2.94 2.07
C ALA A 121 9.77 3.65 2.72
N SER A 122 10.99 3.14 2.53
CA SER A 122 12.21 3.77 3.04
C SER A 122 12.39 5.18 2.47
N TYR A 123 12.27 5.33 1.15
CA TYR A 123 12.37 6.65 0.50
C TYR A 123 11.31 7.62 1.04
N TYR A 124 10.06 7.17 1.20
CA TYR A 124 9.00 8.02 1.72
C TYR A 124 9.26 8.43 3.17
N MET A 125 9.62 7.48 4.05
CA MET A 125 9.87 7.75 5.46
C MET A 125 11.05 8.72 5.66
N MET A 126 12.13 8.55 4.89
CA MET A 126 13.30 9.44 4.95
C MET A 126 12.96 10.89 4.57
N ASN A 127 12.08 11.09 3.57
CA ASN A 127 11.73 12.43 3.09
C ASN A 127 10.56 13.06 3.85
N ARG A 128 9.60 12.26 4.34
CA ARG A 128 8.45 12.72 5.09
C ARG A 128 8.81 13.04 6.55
N GLY A 129 9.68 12.21 7.14
CA GLY A 129 10.03 12.28 8.54
C GLY A 129 8.97 11.65 9.46
N PHE A 130 9.43 10.96 10.48
CA PHE A 130 8.59 10.45 11.56
C PHE A 130 9.41 10.49 12.84
N SER A 131 8.84 11.09 13.89
CA SER A 131 9.49 11.25 15.19
C SER A 131 8.46 11.10 16.30
N ILE A 132 8.93 10.81 17.50
CA ILE A 132 8.14 10.76 18.73
C ILE A 132 8.77 11.71 19.74
N GLY A 133 7.95 12.52 20.41
CA GLY A 133 8.39 13.52 21.38
C GLY A 133 7.71 13.35 22.74
N ILE A 134 8.12 14.18 23.70
CA ILE A 134 7.51 14.19 25.04
C ILE A 134 6.02 14.54 24.98
N GLY A 135 5.59 15.32 24.00
CA GLY A 135 4.19 15.68 23.79
C GLY A 135 3.28 14.49 23.45
N ASP A 136 3.83 13.42 22.86
CA ASP A 136 3.04 12.21 22.51
C ASP A 136 2.76 11.32 23.72
N VAL A 137 3.53 11.48 24.80
CA VAL A 137 3.45 10.68 26.03
C VAL A 137 2.94 11.47 27.23
N THR A 138 2.90 12.80 27.13
CA THR A 138 2.39 13.66 28.21
C THR A 138 0.87 13.48 28.31
N PRO A 139 0.32 13.05 29.47
CA PRO A 139 -1.10 12.81 29.62
C PRO A 139 -1.90 14.11 29.43
N GLY A 140 -3.07 13.99 28.81
CA GLY A 140 -4.00 15.11 28.71
C GLY A 140 -4.55 15.54 30.07
N LYS A 141 -5.04 16.77 30.17
CA LYS A 141 -5.60 17.34 31.42
C LYS A 141 -6.73 16.51 32.03
N THR A 142 -7.43 15.71 31.23
CA THR A 142 -8.50 14.81 31.69
C THR A 142 -8.00 13.59 32.48
N LEU A 143 -6.69 13.31 32.42
CA LEU A 143 -6.02 12.20 33.08
C LEU A 143 -5.10 12.66 34.23
N LEU A 144 -5.06 13.97 34.51
CA LEU A 144 -4.35 14.61 35.63
C LEU A 144 -5.37 15.03 36.70
#